data_AF-A0A920GGY1-F1
#
_entry.id   AF-A0A920GGY1-F1
#
_cell.length_a   1.000
_cell.length_b   1.000
_cell.length_c   1.000
_cell.angle_alpha   90.00
_cell.angle_beta   90.00
_cell.angle_gamma   90.00
#
_symmetry.space_group_name_H-M   'P 1'
#
loop_
_entity.id
_entity.type
_entity.pdbx_description
1 polymer ?
#
loop_
_entity_poly.entity_id
_entity_poly.type
_entity_poly.pdbx_seq_one_letter_code
_entity_poly.pdbx_strand_id
1 'polypeptide(L)'
;MTRELLSIEISKEQQSSNWGSKIISKKQKSYAANDVLYLHELKEKLEALLLQENRLELAEKVFSFLKVRVELDLAGFEDLDIFAH
;
A
#
# COMPACT_ATOMS: atom_id res chain seq x y z
N MET A 1 8.07 1.10 7.14
CA MET A 1 8.48 0.63 5.80
C MET A 1 9.48 1.58 5.11
N THR A 2 9.10 2.75 4.58
CA THR A 2 10.06 3.66 3.89
C THR A 2 11.23 4.10 4.77
N ARG A 3 10.95 4.49 6.01
CA ARG A 3 12.00 4.85 6.97
C ARG A 3 12.90 3.67 7.34
N GLU A 4 12.35 2.46 7.46
CA GLU A 4 13.11 1.28 7.91
C GLU A 4 13.92 0.65 6.78
N LEU A 5 13.37 0.60 5.56
CA LEU A 5 13.99 -0.07 4.42
C LEU A 5 14.81 0.88 3.55
N LEU A 6 14.43 2.16 3.47
CA LEU A 6 15.07 3.16 2.60
C LEU A 6 15.71 4.32 3.38
N SER A 7 15.51 4.41 4.70
CA SER A 7 15.94 5.57 5.50
C SER A 7 15.34 6.91 5.02
N ILE A 8 14.17 6.85 4.38
CA ILE A 8 13.45 8.02 3.85
C ILE A 8 12.27 8.35 4.76
N GLU A 9 12.19 9.61 5.20
CA GLU A 9 11.04 10.14 5.91
C GLU A 9 10.05 10.81 4.96
N ILE A 10 8.79 10.37 5.01
CA ILE A 10 7.69 10.96 4.25
C ILE A 10 6.75 11.65 5.25
N SER A 11 6.49 12.93 5.03
CA SER A 11 5.54 13.69 5.85
C SER A 11 4.13 13.15 5.65
N LYS A 12 3.41 12.93 6.76
CA LYS A 12 1.99 12.48 6.76
C LYS A 12 0.98 13.61 6.98
N GLU A 13 1.44 14.86 7.05
CA GLU A 13 0.63 16.01 7.44
C GLU A 13 -0.63 16.23 6.58
N GLN A 14 -0.62 15.79 5.31
CA GLN A 14 -1.73 16.00 4.39
C GLN A 14 -2.62 14.76 4.20
N GLN A 15 -2.34 13.65 4.91
CA GLN A 15 -3.09 12.40 4.78
C GLN A 15 -4.59 12.59 5.09
N SER A 16 -4.89 13.33 6.17
CA SER A 16 -6.27 13.63 6.60
C SER A 16 -6.74 15.04 6.20
N SER A 17 -6.17 15.63 5.15
CA SER A 17 -6.60 16.92 4.62
C SER A 17 -7.88 16.81 3.76
N ASN A 18 -8.53 17.94 3.43
CA ASN A 18 -9.70 17.91 2.56
C ASN A 18 -9.33 17.64 1.10
N TRP A 19 -9.34 16.36 0.71
CA TRP A 19 -9.08 15.88 -0.66
C TRP A 19 -10.26 16.07 -1.62
N GLY A 20 -11.47 16.32 -1.09
CA GLY A 20 -12.67 16.61 -1.90
C GLY A 20 -12.77 18.07 -2.36
N SER A 21 -11.82 18.93 -1.97
CA SER A 21 -11.78 20.33 -2.40
C SER A 21 -11.59 20.46 -3.91
N LYS A 22 -12.29 21.42 -4.54
CA LYS A 22 -12.08 21.76 -5.97
C LYS A 22 -10.66 22.22 -6.28
N ILE A 23 -9.97 22.79 -5.29
CA ILE A 23 -8.59 23.26 -5.42
C ILE A 23 -7.71 22.44 -4.48
N ILE A 24 -6.77 21.71 -5.07
CA ILE A 24 -5.75 20.95 -4.36
C ILE A 24 -4.54 21.85 -4.11
N SER A 25 -4.16 21.99 -2.83
CA SER A 25 -3.05 22.85 -2.41
C SER A 25 -1.69 22.32 -2.87
N LYS A 26 -0.67 23.18 -2.90
CA LYS A 26 0.71 22.77 -3.21
C LYS A 26 1.22 21.69 -2.24
N LYS A 27 0.87 21.79 -0.95
CA LYS A 27 1.24 20.80 0.07
C LYS A 27 0.62 19.44 -0.22
N GLN A 28 -0.67 19.39 -0.57
CA GLN A 28 -1.35 18.15 -0.96
C GLN A 28 -0.73 17.53 -2.22
N LYS A 29 -0.40 18.34 -3.24
CA LYS A 29 0.29 17.83 -4.45
C LYS A 29 1.64 17.21 -4.12
N SER A 30 2.45 17.89 -3.29
CA SER A 30 3.74 17.37 -2.85
C SER A 30 3.59 16.09 -2.03
N TYR A 31 2.60 16.02 -1.14
CA TYR A 31 2.30 14.80 -0.39
C TYR A 31 1.94 13.63 -1.31
N ALA A 32 0.99 13.83 -2.23
CA ALA A 32 0.56 12.77 -3.16
C ALA A 32 1.70 12.26 -4.05
N ALA A 33 2.58 13.16 -4.52
CA ALA A 33 3.75 12.76 -5.29
C ALA A 33 4.73 11.92 -4.45
N ASN A 34 5.02 12.34 -3.22
CA ASN A 34 5.94 11.63 -2.33
C ASN A 34 5.41 10.27 -1.89
N ASP A 35 4.09 10.10 -1.79
CA ASP A 35 3.45 8.85 -1.37
C ASP A 35 3.68 7.70 -2.38
N VAL A 36 3.85 8.04 -3.66
CA VAL A 36 4.10 7.06 -4.73
C VAL A 36 5.55 7.01 -5.21
N LEU A 37 6.35 8.05 -4.92
CA LEU A 37 7.69 8.24 -5.47
C LEU A 37 8.61 7.03 -5.22
N TYR A 38 8.53 6.45 -4.02
CA TYR A 38 9.46 5.41 -3.56
C TYR A 38 8.87 3.99 -3.60
N LEU A 39 7.69 3.79 -4.19
CA LEU A 39 7.03 2.48 -4.19
C LEU A 39 7.81 1.40 -4.95
N HIS A 40 8.51 1.77 -6.03
CA HIS A 40 9.33 0.84 -6.80
C HIS A 40 10.55 0.37 -5.99
N GLU A 41 11.29 1.31 -5.38
CA GLU A 41 12.43 1.00 -4.52
C GLU A 41 12.02 0.15 -3.31
N LEU A 42 10.86 0.44 -2.72
CA LEU A 42 10.29 -0.40 -1.65
C LEU A 42 9.98 -1.81 -2.15
N LYS A 43 9.34 -1.94 -3.31
CA LYS A 43 8.99 -3.24 -3.92
C LYS A 43 10.24 -4.09 -4.08
N GLU A 44 11.30 -3.55 -4.67
CA GLU A 44 12.55 -4.27 -4.91
C GLU A 44 13.16 -4.79 -3.60
N LYS A 45 13.20 -3.97 -2.54
CA LYS A 45 13.71 -4.39 -1.23
C LYS A 45 12.84 -5.47 -0.58
N LEU A 46 11.53 -5.32 -0.64
CA LEU A 46 10.60 -6.30 -0.07
C LEU A 46 10.64 -7.63 -0.82
N GLU A 47 10.76 -7.58 -2.14
CA GLU A 47 10.88 -8.77 -2.98
C GLU A 47 12.16 -9.54 -2.66
N ALA A 48 13.29 -8.84 -2.48
CA ALA A 48 14.53 -9.45 -2.04
C ALA A 48 14.41 -10.14 -0.66
N LEU A 49 13.72 -9.50 0.31
CA LEU A 49 13.45 -10.09 1.62
C LEU A 49 12.54 -11.33 1.52
N LEU A 50 11.49 -11.26 0.69
CA LEU A 50 10.60 -12.40 0.45
C LEU A 50 11.33 -13.58 -0.18
N LEU A 51 12.27 -13.32 -1.09
CA LEU A 51 13.11 -14.35 -1.69
C LEU A 51 14.05 -15.00 -0.65
N GLN A 52 14.68 -14.19 0.20
CA GLN A 52 15.56 -14.69 1.28
C GLN A 52 14.79 -15.58 2.28
N GLU A 53 13.56 -15.22 2.58
CA GLU A 53 12.68 -15.97 3.49
C GLU A 53 11.94 -17.14 2.81
N ASN A 54 12.18 -17.37 1.51
CA ASN A 54 11.50 -18.37 0.70
C ASN A 54 9.95 -18.23 0.71
N ARG A 55 9.46 -16.98 0.71
CA ARG A 55 8.02 -16.61 0.77
C ARG A 55 7.51 -15.91 -0.49
N LEU A 56 8.34 -15.71 -1.50
CA LEU A 56 7.95 -14.97 -2.71
C LEU A 56 6.74 -15.60 -3.42
N GLU A 57 6.74 -16.91 -3.64
CA GLU A 57 5.63 -17.61 -4.30
C GLU A 57 4.31 -17.48 -3.51
N LEU A 58 4.38 -17.51 -2.18
CA LEU A 58 3.20 -17.31 -1.34
C LEU A 58 2.67 -15.88 -1.48
N ALA A 59 3.54 -14.88 -1.47
CA ALA A 59 3.16 -13.49 -1.66
C ALA A 59 2.49 -13.28 -3.04
N GLU A 60 3.04 -13.87 -4.11
CA GLU A 60 2.43 -13.81 -5.45
C GLU A 60 1.02 -14.39 -5.47
N LYS A 61 0.79 -15.53 -4.81
CA LYS A 61 -0.54 -16.13 -4.68
C LYS A 61 -1.50 -15.19 -3.94
N VAL A 62 -1.06 -14.56 -2.84
CA VAL A 62 -1.86 -13.55 -2.12
C VAL A 62 -2.17 -12.35 -3.02
N PHE A 63 -1.20 -11.84 -3.77
CA PHE A 63 -1.42 -10.72 -4.69
C PHE A 63 -2.41 -11.06 -5.81
N SER A 64 -2.35 -12.28 -6.33
CA SER A 64 -3.32 -12.76 -7.34
C SER A 64 -4.76 -12.81 -6.81
N PHE A 65 -4.93 -13.02 -5.49
CA PHE A 65 -6.22 -13.05 -4.82
C PHE A 65 -6.79 -11.66 -4.49
N LEU A 66 -5.98 -10.59 -4.52
CA LEU A 66 -6.41 -9.25 -4.11
C LEU A 66 -7.66 -8.76 -4.85
N LYS A 67 -7.78 -9.06 -6.14
CA LYS A 67 -8.97 -8.68 -6.91
C LYS A 67 -10.24 -9.33 -6.35
N VAL A 68 -10.16 -10.62 -5.99
CA VAL A 68 -11.28 -11.35 -5.42
C VAL A 68 -11.63 -10.80 -4.03
N ARG A 69 -10.63 -10.48 -3.20
CA ARG A 69 -10.85 -9.84 -1.90
C ARG A 69 -11.61 -8.51 -2.05
N VAL A 70 -11.22 -7.67 -3.02
CA VAL A 70 -11.92 -6.41 -3.31
C VAL A 70 -13.37 -6.64 -3.74
N GLU A 71 -13.63 -7.65 -4.58
CA GLU A 71 -15.00 -8.01 -4.99
C GLU A 71 -15.84 -8.49 -3.79
N LEU A 72 -15.23 -9.23 -2.87
CA LEU A 72 -15.89 -9.67 -1.63
C LEU A 72 -16.18 -8.49 -0.68
N ASP A 73 -15.26 -7.54 -0.54
CA ASP A 73 -15.48 -6.32 0.23
C ASP A 73 -16.68 -5.54 -0.31
N LEU A 74 -16.73 -5.33 -1.64
CA LEU A 74 -17.86 -4.66 -2.31
C LEU A 74 -19.18 -5.42 -2.19
N ALA A 75 -19.14 -6.74 -2.01
CA ALA A 75 -20.31 -7.59 -1.79
C ALA A 75 -20.76 -7.63 -0.31
N GLY A 76 -20.09 -6.88 0.59
CA GLY A 76 -20.45 -6.76 2.01
C GLY A 76 -19.76 -7.77 2.94
N PHE A 77 -18.69 -8.43 2.48
CA PHE A 77 -17.90 -9.35 3.31
C PHE A 77 -16.69 -8.68 3.97
N GLU A 78 -16.58 -7.35 3.98
CA GLU A 78 -15.40 -6.61 4.47
C GLU A 78 -14.99 -6.95 5.91
N ASP A 79 -15.96 -7.15 6.80
CA ASP A 79 -15.73 -7.50 8.22
C ASP A 79 -15.66 -9.01 8.47
N LEU A 80 -15.89 -9.83 7.43
CA LEU A 80 -15.83 -11.28 7.50
C LEU A 80 -14.49 -11.76 6.94
N ASP A 81 -13.70 -12.39 7.81
CA ASP A 81 -12.63 -13.25 7.32
C ASP A 81 -13.27 -14.46 6.66
N ILE A 82 -13.24 -14.48 5.33
CA ILE A 82 -13.79 -15.54 4.48
C ILE A 82 -13.14 -16.91 4.73
N PHE A 83 -12.01 -16.94 5.45
CA PHE A 83 -11.32 -18.16 5.84
C PHE A 83 -11.58 -18.56 7.30
N ALA A 84 -12.28 -17.73 8.08
CA ALA A 84 -12.65 -18.05 9.46
C ALA A 84 -13.86 -18.99 9.53
N HIS A 85 -13.98 -19.72 10.65
CA HIS A 85 -15.08 -20.64 10.95
C HIS A 85 -16.31 -19.92 11.52
#